data_AF-A0ABD1GXL0-F1
#
_entry.id   AF-A0ABD1GXL0-F1
#
_cell.length_a   1.000
_cell.length_b   1.000
_cell.length_c   1.000
_cell.angle_alpha   90.00
_cell.angle_beta   90.00
_cell.angle_gamma   90.00
#
_symmetry.space_group_name_H-M   'P 1'
#
loop_
_entity.id
_entity.type
_entity.pdbx_description
1 polymer ?
#
loop_
_entity_poly.entity_id
_entity_poly.type
_entity_poly.pdbx_seq_one_letter_code
_entity_poly.pdbx_strand_id
1 'polypeptide(L)'
;MEELVRGIHDFLKERKCLVVIDDIWNSDDWEIIRQAFPVNCNVILTTRSENIANQQSEPHKSKFLTEDEGWALLQKVAYFSSVDADSNSFEDIGRE
;
A
#
# COMPACT_ATOMS: atom_id res chain seq x y z
N MET A 1 -15.81 20.63 4.73
CA MET A 1 -14.64 19.76 5.02
C MET A 1 -14.50 19.54 6.52
N GLU A 2 -14.41 20.61 7.32
CA GLU A 2 -14.29 20.52 8.79
C GLU A 2 -15.36 19.66 9.47
N GLU A 3 -16.63 19.79 9.07
CA GLU A 3 -17.71 18.98 9.65
C GLU A 3 -17.55 17.48 9.35
N LEU A 4 -17.04 17.13 8.18
CA LEU A 4 -16.78 15.74 7.79
C LEU A 4 -15.63 15.17 8.61
N VAL A 5 -14.52 15.91 8.72
CA VAL A 5 -13.35 15.52 9.54
C VAL A 5 -13.78 15.30 11.00
N ARG A 6 -14.54 16.24 11.56
CA ARG A 6 -15.06 16.13 12.93
C ARG A 6 -16.01 14.93 13.09
N GLY A 7 -16.93 14.73 12.14
CA GLY A 7 -17.87 13.61 12.19
C GLY A 7 -17.16 12.25 12.15
N ILE A 8 -16.13 12.10 11.31
CA ILE A 8 -15.31 10.89 11.26
C ILE A 8 -14.53 10.72 12.57
N HIS A 9 -13.89 11.77 13.06
CA HIS A 9 -13.14 11.73 14.31
C HIS A 9 -14.02 11.27 15.49
N ASP A 10 -15.19 11.88 15.66
CA ASP A 10 -16.11 11.54 16.75
C ASP A 10 -16.64 10.11 16.61
N PHE A 11 -16.90 9.66 15.38
CA PHE A 11 -17.28 8.27 15.11
C PHE A 11 -16.18 7.26 15.48
N LEU A 12 -14.91 7.60 15.24
CA LEU A 12 -13.76 6.73 15.48
C LEU A 12 -13.25 6.77 16.93
N LYS A 13 -13.48 7.87 17.67
CA LYS A 13 -12.91 8.11 19.01
C LYS A 13 -13.24 7.02 20.03
N GLU A 14 -14.40 6.39 19.93
CA GLU A 14 -14.85 5.34 20.86
C GLU A 14 -14.63 3.92 20.33
N ARG A 15 -13.89 3.77 19.22
CA ARG A 15 -13.69 2.49 18.53
C ARG A 15 -12.21 2.14 18.46
N LYS A 16 -11.89 0.85 18.63
CA LYS A 16 -10.58 0.34 18.21
C LYS A 16 -10.63 0.13 16.70
N CYS A 17 -9.82 0.88 15.96
CA CYS A 17 -9.88 0.89 14.51
C CYS A 17 -8.50 0.67 13.88
N LEU A 18 -8.49 -0.05 12.75
CA LEU A 18 -7.39 -0.09 11.80
C LEU A 18 -7.90 0.58 10.52
N VAL A 19 -7.32 1.71 10.15
CA VAL A 19 -7.66 2.45 8.93
C VAL A 19 -6.54 2.26 7.94
N VAL A 20 -6.87 1.90 6.70
CA VAL A 20 -5.93 1.85 5.60
C VAL A 20 -6.28 2.97 4.63
N ILE A 21 -5.34 3.89 4.42
CA ILE A 21 -5.45 4.97 3.45
C ILE A 21 -4.48 4.66 2.33
N ASP A 22 -5.02 4.37 1.16
CA ASP A 22 -4.24 3.98 0.00
C ASP A 22 -3.95 5.18 -0.91
N ASP A 23 -2.73 5.26 -1.42
CA ASP A 23 -2.30 6.10 -2.53
C ASP A 23 -2.48 7.62 -2.35
N ILE A 24 -1.97 8.20 -1.24
CA ILE A 24 -1.96 9.66 -1.05
C ILE A 24 -0.74 10.31 -1.69
N TRP A 25 -0.95 11.35 -2.51
CA TRP A 25 0.12 11.98 -3.29
C TRP A 25 0.53 13.37 -2.77
N ASN A 26 -0.42 14.13 -2.21
CA ASN A 26 -0.19 15.51 -1.75
C ASN A 26 -0.15 15.59 -0.21
N SER A 27 0.85 16.28 0.32
CA SER A 27 1.00 16.51 1.76
C SER A 27 -0.14 17.32 2.34
N ASP A 28 -0.67 18.30 1.60
CA ASP A 28 -1.73 19.17 2.10
C ASP A 28 -3.03 18.38 2.32
N ASP A 29 -3.30 17.41 1.43
CA ASP A 29 -4.43 16.51 1.57
C ASP A 29 -4.25 15.60 2.79
N TRP A 30 -3.04 15.05 2.99
CA TRP A 30 -2.73 14.24 4.17
C TRP A 30 -2.89 15.02 5.48
N GLU A 31 -2.46 16.29 5.52
CA GLU A 31 -2.58 17.15 6.69
C GLU A 31 -4.04 17.37 7.10
N ILE A 32 -4.97 17.41 6.15
CA ILE A 32 -6.41 17.49 6.43
C ILE A 32 -6.95 16.12 6.87
N ILE A 33 -6.61 15.06 6.14
CA ILE A 33 -7.13 13.71 6.38
C ILE A 33 -6.71 13.18 7.75
N ARG A 34 -5.44 13.37 8.16
CA ARG A 34 -4.92 12.84 9.42
C ARG A 34 -5.63 13.39 10.66
N GLN A 35 -6.25 14.56 10.56
CA GLN A 35 -7.03 15.17 11.64
C GLN A 35 -8.31 14.40 11.96
N ALA A 36 -8.79 13.56 11.03
CA ALA A 36 -9.97 12.73 11.24
C ALA A 36 -9.69 11.52 12.15
N PHE A 37 -8.42 11.21 12.43
CA PHE A 37 -8.04 10.00 13.16
C PHE A 37 -7.64 10.31 14.61
N PRO A 38 -8.36 9.77 15.61
CA PRO A 38 -7.99 9.91 17.01
C PRO A 38 -6.78 9.03 17.34
N VAL A 39 -6.08 9.34 18.44
CA VAL A 39 -4.82 8.71 18.86
C VAL A 39 -4.92 7.18 19.06
N ASN A 40 -6.12 6.67 19.37
CA ASN A 40 -6.37 5.25 19.60
C ASN A 40 -6.59 4.43 18.32
N CYS A 41 -6.53 5.05 17.14
CA CYS A 41 -6.66 4.37 15.86
C CYS A 41 -5.28 4.08 15.26
N ASN A 42 -5.11 2.87 14.75
CA ASN A 42 -3.93 2.50 13.98
C ASN A 42 -4.19 2.86 12.52
N VAL A 43 -3.30 3.62 11.90
CA VAL A 43 -3.42 4.03 10.50
C VAL A 43 -2.26 3.46 9.70
N ILE A 44 -2.58 2.74 8.63
CA ILE A 44 -1.63 2.34 7.59
C ILE A 44 -1.83 3.28 6.41
N LEU A 45 -0.77 3.99 6.04
CA LEU A 45 -0.75 4.88 4.89
C LEU A 45 0.18 4.27 3.82
N THR A 46 -0.31 4.15 2.60
CA THR A 46 0.54 3.88 1.44
C THR A 46 0.67 5.18 0.62
N THR A 47 1.88 5.46 0.15
CA THR A 47 2.17 6.67 -0.62
C THR A 47 3.41 6.44 -1.47
N ARG A 48 3.46 7.12 -2.63
CA ARG A 48 4.67 7.24 -3.46
C ARG A 48 5.51 8.47 -3.11
N SER A 49 5.02 9.33 -2.21
CA SER A 49 5.67 10.57 -1.80
C SER A 49 6.57 10.33 -0.60
N GLU A 50 7.89 10.41 -0.80
CA GLU A 50 8.84 10.34 0.32
C GLU A 50 8.65 11.49 1.32
N ASN A 51 8.17 12.66 0.89
CA ASN A 51 7.90 13.78 1.78
C ASN A 51 6.82 13.40 2.81
N ILE A 52 5.69 12.84 2.35
CA ILE A 52 4.62 12.40 3.24
C ILE A 52 5.11 11.27 4.15
N ALA A 53 5.81 10.28 3.59
CA ALA A 53 6.31 9.13 4.33
C ALA A 53 7.29 9.54 5.45
N ASN A 54 8.21 10.47 5.17
CA ASN A 54 9.23 10.92 6.12
C ASN A 54 8.67 11.85 7.22
N GLN A 55 7.46 12.39 7.04
CA GLN A 55 6.75 13.14 8.09
C GLN A 55 6.12 12.22 9.15
N GLN A 56 6.05 10.91 8.90
CA GLN A 56 5.48 9.93 9.81
C GLN A 56 6.57 9.27 10.69
N SER A 57 6.20 8.21 11.42
CA SER A 57 7.19 7.27 11.97
C SER A 57 8.06 6.67 10.87
N GLU A 58 9.12 5.95 11.25
CA GLU A 58 10.03 5.29 10.30
C GLU A 58 9.24 4.55 9.19
N PRO A 59 9.31 5.03 7.93
CA PRO A 59 8.44 4.52 6.89
C PRO A 59 8.92 3.15 6.42
N HIS A 60 7.98 2.23 6.22
CA HIS A 60 8.28 0.95 5.60
C HIS A 60 8.49 1.14 4.09
N LYS A 61 9.75 1.06 3.64
CA LYS A 61 10.07 1.04 2.22
C LYS A 61 9.87 -0.37 1.66
N SER A 62 8.87 -0.52 0.80
CA SER A 62 8.67 -1.77 0.04
C SER A 62 9.93 -2.09 -0.76
N LYS A 63 10.38 -3.34 -0.68
CA LYS A 63 11.54 -3.82 -1.43
C LYS A 63 11.12 -4.19 -2.84
N PHE A 64 12.06 -4.04 -3.77
CA PHE A 64 11.93 -4.69 -5.07
C PHE A 64 11.96 -6.22 -4.88
N LEU A 65 11.27 -6.92 -5.76
CA LEU A 65 11.41 -8.36 -5.87
C LEU A 65 12.82 -8.69 -6.35
N THR A 66 13.39 -9.77 -5.82
CA THR A 66 14.55 -10.42 -6.42
C THR A 66 14.21 -11.00 -7.79
N GLU A 67 15.22 -11.33 -8.60
CA GLU A 67 15.00 -11.97 -9.90
C GLU A 67 14.20 -13.26 -9.77
N ASP A 68 14.48 -14.09 -8.76
CA ASP A 68 13.77 -15.34 -8.55
C ASP A 68 12.33 -15.13 -8.05
N GLU A 69 12.09 -14.14 -7.18
CA GLU A 69 10.73 -13.79 -6.76
C GLU A 69 9.92 -13.19 -7.91
N GLY A 70 10.54 -12.34 -8.73
CA GLY A 70 9.95 -11.77 -9.94
C GLY A 70 9.62 -12.84 -10.97
N TRP A 71 10.55 -13.78 -11.21
CA TRP A 71 10.33 -14.93 -12.08
C TRP A 71 9.18 -15.79 -11.56
N ALA A 72 9.18 -16.15 -10.28
CA ALA A 72 8.09 -16.93 -9.69
C ALA A 72 6.73 -16.22 -9.79
N LEU A 73 6.69 -14.89 -9.65
CA LEU A 73 5.47 -14.11 -9.84
C LEU A 73 5.02 -14.11 -11.30
N LEU A 74 5.95 -13.91 -12.24
CA LEU A 74 5.67 -13.93 -13.68
C LEU A 74 5.13 -15.30 -14.11
N GLN A 75 5.79 -16.39 -13.69
CA GLN A 75 5.33 -17.76 -13.91
C GLN A 75 3.90 -17.93 -13.37
N LYS A 76 3.63 -17.50 -12.12
CA LYS A 76 2.28 -17.59 -11.54
C LYS A 76 1.23 -16.86 -12.39
N VAL A 77 1.53 -15.66 -12.90
CA VAL A 77 0.59 -14.86 -13.69
C VAL A 77 0.39 -15.43 -15.09
N ALA A 78 1.48 -15.80 -15.77
CA ALA A 78 1.45 -16.35 -17.12
C ALA A 78 0.79 -17.73 -17.17
N TYR A 79 1.14 -18.63 -16.25
CA TYR A 79 0.63 -20.00 -16.23
C TYR A 79 -0.75 -20.15 -15.62
N PHE A 80 -1.27 -19.16 -14.87
CA PHE A 80 -2.68 -19.13 -14.50
C PHE A 80 -3.61 -19.18 -15.74
N SER A 81 -3.09 -18.85 -16.92
CA SER A 81 -3.80 -18.79 -18.20
C SER A 81 -3.63 -20.04 -19.08
N SER A 82 -2.76 -20.99 -18.71
CA SER A 82 -2.44 -22.16 -19.52
C SER A 82 -2.27 -23.40 -18.65
N VAL A 83 -3.24 -24.32 -18.69
CA VAL A 83 -3.28 -25.52 -17.84
C VAL A 83 -2.13 -26.50 -18.13
N ASP A 84 -1.43 -26.41 -19.26
CA ASP A 84 -0.45 -27.41 -19.69
C ASP A 84 0.74 -26.81 -20.47
N ALA A 85 1.52 -25.90 -19.87
CA ALA A 85 2.77 -25.43 -20.47
C ALA A 85 3.98 -25.87 -19.63
N ASP A 86 4.93 -26.53 -20.28
CA ASP A 86 6.21 -26.92 -19.70
C ASP A 86 6.96 -25.67 -19.23
N SER A 87 6.97 -25.45 -17.91
CA SER A 87 7.30 -24.16 -17.27
C SER A 87 8.73 -23.68 -17.51
N ASN A 88 9.59 -24.58 -17.96
CA ASN A 88 11.02 -24.34 -18.14
C ASN A 88 11.37 -23.94 -19.57
N SER A 89 10.47 -24.11 -20.53
CA SER A 89 10.75 -23.83 -21.96
C SER A 89 10.88 -22.34 -22.29
N PHE A 90 10.38 -21.45 -21.42
CA PHE A 90 10.36 -20.00 -21.62
C PHE A 90 11.21 -19.24 -20.61
N GLU A 91 12.03 -19.92 -19.80
CA GLU A 91 12.81 -19.27 -18.74
C GLU A 91 13.80 -18.25 -19.28
N ASP A 92 14.56 -18.61 -20.31
CA ASP A 92 15.57 -17.71 -20.91
C ASP A 92 14.93 -16.43 -21.48
N ILE A 93 13.73 -16.52 -22.07
CA ILE A 93 13.01 -15.37 -22.64
C ILE A 93 12.38 -14.52 -21.54
N GLY A 94 11.83 -15.17 -20.50
CA GLY A 94 11.10 -14.49 -19.45
C GLY A 94 11.98 -13.85 -18.37
N ARG A 95 13.28 -14.14 -18.39
CA ARG A 95 14.31 -13.50 -17.53
C ARG A 95 15.18 -12.48 -18.26
N GLU A 96 15.00 -12.26 -19.58
CA GLU A 96 15.64 -11.16 -20.34
C GLU A 96 15.01 -9.79 -19.98
#